data_AF-A0A8T9VNE7-F1
#
_entry.id   AF-A0A8T9VNE7-F1
#
_cell.length_a   1.000
_cell.length_b   1.000
_cell.length_c   1.000
_cell.angle_alpha   90.00
_cell.angle_beta   90.00
_cell.angle_gamma   90.00
#
_symmetry.space_group_name_H-M   'P 1'
#
loop_
_entity.id
_entity.type
_entity.pdbx_description
1 polymer ?
#
loop_
_entity_poly.entity_id
_entity_poly.type
_entity_poly.pdbx_seq_one_letter_code
_entity_poly.pdbx_strand_id
1 'polypeptide(L)' 'MDKVRKYLKKHLNWVQNSVLEGKVTKAELRRIKTKIKDIINPEEDSILIYKVRTPQYIERTEIGQTKGNKNKII' A
#
# COMPACT_ATOMS: atom_id res chain seq x y z
N MET A 1 5.28 12.12 -2.83
CA MET A 1 5.48 10.76 -2.24
C MET A 1 5.30 10.66 -0.71
N ASP A 2 6.00 11.43 0.12
CA ASP A 2 5.96 11.22 1.59
C ASP A 2 4.57 11.35 2.23
N LYS A 3 3.72 12.24 1.73
CA LYS A 3 2.35 12.42 2.23
C LYS A 3 1.50 11.16 2.01
N VAL A 4 1.56 10.57 0.81
CA VAL A 4 0.86 9.32 0.48
C VAL A 4 1.34 8.18 1.37
N ARG A 5 2.65 8.00 1.50
CA ARG A 5 3.23 6.95 2.35
C ARG A 5 2.86 7.13 3.82
N LYS A 6 2.94 8.35 4.36
CA LYS A 6 2.53 8.66 5.75
C LYS A 6 1.06 8.36 5.99
N TYR A 7 0.20 8.67 5.02
CA TYR A 7 -1.22 8.33 5.09
C TYR A 7 -1.46 6.82 5.04
N LEU A 8 -0.89 6.14 4.04
CA LEU A 8 -1.10 4.70 3.84
C LEU A 8 -0.56 3.85 4.99
N LYS A 9 0.52 4.27 5.67
CA LYS A 9 1.04 3.59 6.88
C LYS A 9 0.04 3.50 8.05
N LYS A 10 -1.04 4.30 8.04
CA LYS A 10 -2.12 4.20 9.03
C LYS A 10 -3.09 3.05 8.75
N HIS A 11 -3.08 2.53 7.51
CA HIS A 11 -4.06 1.55 7.03
C HIS A 11 -3.41 0.25 6.52
N LEU A 12 -2.15 0.30 6.09
CA LEU A 12 -1.44 -0.80 5.44
C LEU A 12 -0.04 -0.95 6.04
N ASN A 13 0.52 -2.15 5.90
CA ASN A 13 1.89 -2.45 6.29
C ASN A 13 2.86 -1.94 5.23
N TRP A 14 3.92 -1.25 5.66
CA TRP A 14 4.96 -0.75 4.77
C TRP A 14 6.02 -1.81 4.51
N VAL A 15 6.15 -2.25 3.25
CA VAL A 15 7.01 -3.40 2.90
C VAL A 15 8.21 -3.03 2.04
N GLN A 16 8.10 -2.05 1.15
CA GLN A 16 9.22 -1.47 0.38
C GLN A 16 9.02 0.02 0.15
N ASN A 17 10.04 0.76 -0.32
CA ASN A 17 10.06 2.23 -0.45
C ASN A 17 8.70 2.85 -0.82
N SER A 18 8.07 2.33 -1.86
CA SER A 18 6.77 2.80 -2.38
C SER A 18 5.69 1.71 -2.41
N VAL A 19 5.87 0.62 -1.65
CA VAL A 19 4.94 -0.51 -1.61
C VAL A 19 4.38 -0.69 -0.20
N LEU A 20 3.05 -0.75 -0.12
CA LEU A 20 2.32 -1.07 1.10
C LEU A 20 1.25 -2.12 0.81
N GLU A 21 1.03 -3.03 1.75
CA GLU A 21 0.08 -4.14 1.61
C GLU A 21 -0.67 -4.40 2.92
N GLY A 22 -1.88 -4.93 2.83
CA GLY A 22 -2.69 -5.21 4.01
C GLY A 22 -4.14 -5.54 3.66
N LYS A 23 -4.84 -6.12 4.64
CA LYS A 23 -6.28 -6.36 4.55
C LYS A 23 -7.01 -5.06 4.83
N VAL A 24 -7.97 -4.72 3.97
CA VAL A 24 -8.86 -3.57 4.15
C VAL A 24 -10.28 -3.95 3.76
N THR A 25 -11.26 -3.37 4.43
CA THR A 25 -12.67 -3.49 4.04
C THR A 25 -12.95 -2.70 2.74
N LYS A 26 -14.07 -2.99 2.07
CA LYS A 26 -14.52 -2.20 0.90
C LYS A 26 -14.69 -0.71 1.25
N ALA A 27 -15.18 -0.41 2.45
CA ALA A 27 -15.41 0.95 2.91
C ALA A 27 -14.10 1.70 3.20
N GLU A 28 -13.11 1.04 3.80
CA GLU A 28 -11.76 1.62 4.00
C GLU A 28 -11.05 1.84 2.67
N LEU A 29 -11.11 0.87 1.75
CA LEU A 29 -10.52 1.04 0.42
C LEU A 29 -11.11 2.26 -0.31
N ARG A 30 -12.42 2.48 -0.21
CA ARG A 30 -13.07 3.68 -0.77
C ARG A 30 -12.50 4.96 -0.15
N ARG A 31 -12.41 5.01 1.18
CA ARG A 31 -11.83 6.16 1.91
C ARG A 31 -10.36 6.41 1.53
N ILE A 32 -9.57 5.36 1.42
CA ILE A 32 -8.17 5.43 0.99
C ILE A 32 -8.07 6.02 -0.42
N LYS A 33 -8.86 5.51 -1.38
CA LYS A 33 -8.86 6.01 -2.76
C LYS A 33 -9.22 7.51 -2.84
N THR A 34 -10.26 7.93 -2.12
CA THR A 34 -10.64 9.35 -2.08
C THR A 34 -9.51 10.19 -1.52
N LYS A 35 -8.98 9.84 -0.35
CA LYS A 35 -7.94 10.65 0.29
C LYS A 35 -6.64 10.69 -0.50
N ILE A 36 -6.31 9.62 -1.22
CA ILE A 36 -5.16 9.59 -2.12
C ILE A 36 -5.31 10.61 -3.24
N LYS A 37 -6.50 10.70 -3.87
CA LYS A 37 -6.77 11.66 -4.95
C LYS A 37 -6.60 13.11 -4.49
N ASP A 38 -6.87 13.39 -3.21
CA ASP A 38 -6.63 14.72 -2.63
C ASP A 38 -5.14 15.03 -2.38
N ILE A 39 -4.26 14.03 -2.39
CA ILE A 39 -2.84 14.17 -2.04
C ILE A 39 -1.94 14.21 -3.29
N ILE A 40 -2.29 13.47 -4.34
CA ILE A 40 -1.46 13.32 -5.54
C ILE A 40 -1.74 14.41 -6.57
N ASN A 41 -0.76 14.67 -7.44
CA ASN A 41 -0.98 15.40 -8.69
C ASN A 41 -1.26 14.38 -9.81
N PRO A 42 -2.49 14.29 -10.37
CA PRO A 42 -2.81 13.30 -11.40
C PRO A 42 -1.98 13.38 -12.69
N GLU A 43 -1.37 14.53 -12.97
CA GLU A 43 -0.54 14.74 -14.16
C GLU A 43 0.90 14.24 -14.00
N GLU A 44 1.35 14.02 -12.75
CA GLU A 44 2.75 13.67 -12.44
C GLU A 44 2.86 12.37 -11.62
N ASP A 45 1.88 12.08 -10.78
CA ASP A 45 1.86 10.96 -9.86
C ASP A 45 0.93 9.85 -10.36
N SER A 46 1.35 8.60 -10.16
CA SER A 46 0.50 7.44 -10.39
C SER A 46 0.52 6.47 -9.20
N ILE A 47 -0.60 5.79 -8.98
CA ILE A 47 -0.75 4.79 -7.91
C ILE A 47 -1.42 3.55 -8.48
N LEU A 48 -0.75 2.41 -8.31
CA LEU A 48 -1.29 1.10 -8.63
C LEU A 48 -1.89 0.44 -7.39
N ILE A 49 -3.07 -0.15 -7.55
CA ILE A 49 -3.77 -0.89 -6.48
C ILE A 49 -4.09 -2.29 -6.98
N TYR A 50 -3.34 -3.27 -6.50
CA TYR A 50 -3.63 -4.68 -6.72
C TYR A 50 -4.63 -5.17 -5.66
N LYS A 51 -5.75 -5.74 -6.12
CA LYS A 51 -6.73 -6.37 -5.24
C LYS A 51 -6.67 -7.87 -5.44
N VAL A 52 -6.23 -8.58 -4.41
CA VAL A 52 -6.18 -10.04 -4.42
C VAL A 52 -7.33 -10.60 -3.60
N ARG A 53 -8.07 -11.56 -4.18
CA ARG A 53 -9.18 -12.25 -3.49
C ARG A 53 -8.67 -13.39 -2.62
N THR A 54 -7.59 -14.03 -3.04
CA THR A 54 -7.12 -15.30 -2.51
C THR A 54 -5.61 -15.22 -2.26
N PRO A 55 -5.19 -14.72 -1.09
CA PRO A 55 -3.78 -14.39 -0.82
C PRO A 55 -2.81 -15.57 -0.94
N GLN A 56 -3.29 -16.80 -0.71
CA GLN A 56 -2.47 -18.01 -0.78
C GLN A 56 -1.94 -18.34 -2.19
N TYR A 57 -2.48 -17.70 -3.23
CA TYR A 57 -2.00 -17.87 -4.60
C TYR A 57 -1.12 -16.70 -5.06
N ILE A 58 -0.69 -15.83 -4.15
CA ILE A 58 0.30 -14.79 -4.46
C ILE A 58 1.68 -15.38 -4.29
N GLU A 59 2.40 -15.56 -5.39
CA GLU A 59 3.84 -15.76 -5.33
C GLU A 59 4.54 -14.40 -5.16
N ARG A 60 5.46 -14.33 -4.18
CA ARG A 60 6.24 -13.13 -3.91
C ARG A 60 7.72 -13.48 -3.92
N THR A 61 8.45 -12.86 -4.84
CA THR A 61 9.90 -12.95 -4.93
C THR A 61 10.49 -11.58 -4.62
N GLU A 62 11.43 -11.53 -3.68
CA GLU A 62 12.16 -10.32 -3.32
C GLU A 62 13.65 -10.52 -3.59
N ILE A 63 14.29 -9.56 -4.24
CA ILE A 63 15.73 -9.56 -4.54
C ILE A 63 16.34 -8.31 -3.92
N GLY A 64 17.45 -8.48 -3.19
CA GLY A 64 18.18 -7.38 -2.57
C GLY A 64 17.72 -7.02 -1.15
N GLN A 65 17.96 -5.77 -0.74
CA GLN A 65 17.81 -5.37 0.67
C GLN A 65 16.41 -4.82 0.99
N THR A 66 15.70 -5.48 1.91
CA THR A 66 14.41 -5.02 2.42
C THR A 66 14.60 -3.84 3.38
N LYS A 67 13.88 -2.73 3.18
CA LYS A 67 13.87 -1.56 4.10
C LYS A 67 12.62 -1.47 4.99
N GLY A 68 11.61 -2.31 4.77
CA GLY A 68 10.34 -2.31 5.52
C GLY A 68 10.43 -2.96 6.91
N ASN A 69 9.61 -2.49 7.85
CA ASN A 69 9.50 -3.13 9.18
C ASN A 69 8.76 -4.47 9.04
N LYS A 70 9.50 -5.58 9.16
CA LYS A 70 8.92 -6.94 9.12
C LYS A 70 8.10 -7.31 10.37
N ASN A 71 8.10 -6.47 11.40
CA ASN A 71 7.44 -6.77 12.68
C ASN A 71 6.12 -6.01 12.85
N LYS A 72 5.06 -6.49 12.20
CA LYS A 72 3.69 -6.42 12.71
C LYS A 72 2.97 -7.68 12.24
N ILE A 73 3.25 -8.76 12.96
CA ILE A 73 2.48 -9.99 12.90
C ILE A 73 1.06 -9.60 13.38
N ILE A 74 0.07 -9.85 12.54
CA ILE A 74 -1.35 -9.88 12.93
C ILE A 74 -1.64 -11.32 13.36
#